data_AF-A0A7K3ITP0-F1
#
_entry.id   AF-A0A7K3ITP0-F1
#
_cell.length_a   1.000
_cell.length_b   1.000
_cell.length_c   1.000
_cell.angle_alpha   90.00
_cell.angle_beta   90.00
_cell.angle_gamma   90.00
#
_symmetry.space_group_name_H-M   'P 1'
#
loop_
_entity.id
_entity.type
_entity.pdbx_description
1 polymer ?
#
loop_
_entity_poly.entity_id
_entity_poly.type
_entity_poly.pdbx_seq_one_letter_code
_entity_poly.pdbx_strand_id
1 'polypeptide(L)' 'MSKTKKILYASSEILPFLPQTDMSYISRHLPQAVQESGGQIRLFMPKYGCINERRNQLHEVIRLSGMNIIIKDID' A
#
# COMPACT_ATOMS: atom_id res chain seq x y z
N MET A 1 -16.20 -18.70 15.82
CA MET A 1 -15.12 -17.70 15.64
C MET A 1 -15.44 -16.87 14.40
N SER A 2 -15.52 -15.54 14.53
CA SER A 2 -15.68 -14.63 13.39
C SER A 2 -14.45 -14.74 12.48
N LYS A 3 -14.67 -14.98 11.18
CA LYS A 3 -13.59 -15.12 10.18
C LYS A 3 -12.75 -13.84 10.12
N THR A 4 -11.44 -13.95 10.27
CA THR A 4 -10.52 -12.82 10.12
C THR A 4 -10.68 -12.18 8.74
N LYS A 5 -11.00 -10.89 8.70
CA LYS A 5 -11.16 -10.15 7.45
C LYS A 5 -9.79 -9.95 6.80
N LYS A 6 -9.71 -10.25 5.50
CA LYS A 6 -8.53 -10.02 4.66
C LYS A 6 -8.82 -8.81 3.78
N ILE A 7 -8.03 -7.75 3.93
CA ILE A 7 -8.27 -6.44 3.31
C ILE A 7 -7.03 -6.00 2.53
N LEU A 8 -7.21 -5.62 1.26
CA LEU A 8 -6.18 -4.99 0.44
C LEU A 8 -6.45 -3.50 0.37
N TYR A 9 -5.49 -2.68 0.78
CA TYR A 9 -5.50 -1.24 0.59
C TYR A 9 -4.69 -0.91 -0.65
N ALA A 10 -5.33 -0.28 -1.64
CA ALA A 10 -4.66 0.30 -2.79
C ALA A 10 -4.64 1.82 -2.62
N SER A 11 -3.46 2.43 -2.61
CA SER A 11 -3.31 3.88 -2.46
C SER A 11 -2.24 4.43 -3.39
N SER A 12 -2.43 5.68 -3.84
CA SER A 12 -1.45 6.44 -4.59
C SER A 12 -0.36 7.01 -3.68
N GLU A 13 -0.62 7.24 -2.40
CA GLU A 13 0.32 7.90 -1.48
C GLU A 13 0.29 7.25 -0.09
N ILE A 14 1.45 6.99 0.50
CA ILE A 14 1.58 6.40 1.85
C ILE A 14 2.74 7.06 2.59
N LEU A 15 2.50 7.53 3.81
CA LEU A 15 3.53 7.99 4.72
C LEU A 15 4.27 6.78 5.34
N PRO A 16 5.62 6.76 5.46
CA PRO A 16 6.58 7.84 5.21
C PRO A 16 7.25 7.81 3.82
N PHE A 17 6.70 7.05 2.87
CA PHE A 17 7.33 6.88 1.55
C PHE A 17 7.15 8.09 0.63
N LEU A 18 6.07 8.85 0.82
CA LEU A 18 5.79 10.12 0.16
C LEU A 18 5.56 11.25 1.18
N PRO A 19 5.60 12.53 0.75
CA PRO A 19 5.33 13.66 1.62
C PRO A 19 4.00 13.56 2.34
N GLN A 20 3.91 14.22 3.50
CA GLN A 20 2.68 14.23 4.29
C GLN A 20 1.59 15.07 3.59
N THR A 21 0.59 14.36 3.09
CA THR A 21 -0.73 14.83 2.65
C THR A 21 -1.81 14.15 3.49
N ASP A 22 -3.04 14.67 3.47
CA ASP A 22 -4.19 14.02 4.13
C ASP A 22 -4.38 12.57 3.64
N MET A 23 -4.21 12.34 2.34
CA MET A 23 -4.30 11.01 1.74
C MET A 23 -3.18 10.07 2.21
N SER A 24 -1.93 10.55 2.22
CA SER A 24 -0.79 9.75 2.71
C SER A 24 -0.93 9.39 4.20
N TYR A 25 -1.53 10.29 4.99
CA TYR A 25 -1.76 10.11 6.42
C TYR A 25 -2.83 9.04 6.64
N ILE A 26 -3.99 9.17 6.00
CA ILE A 26 -5.07 8.18 6.09
C ILE A 26 -4.59 6.81 5.61
N SER A 27 -3.88 6.76 4.48
CA SER A 27 -3.37 5.52 3.88
C SER A 27 -2.33 4.80 4.75
N ARG A 28 -1.73 5.48 5.72
CA ARG A 28 -0.87 4.87 6.73
C ARG A 28 -1.66 4.38 7.95
N HIS A 29 -2.51 5.23 8.52
CA HIS A 29 -3.12 4.98 9.83
C HIS A 29 -4.36 4.08 9.75
N LEU A 30 -5.13 4.13 8.67
CA LEU A 30 -6.32 3.29 8.51
C LEU A 30 -5.97 1.79 8.42
N PRO A 31 -4.99 1.37 7.58
CA PRO A 31 -4.55 -0.02 7.56
C PRO A 31 -3.97 -0.47 8.91
N GLN A 32 -3.18 0.41 9.55
CA GLN A 32 -2.59 0.14 10.87
C GLN A 32 -3.68 -0.15 11.91
N ALA A 33 -4.71 0.69 12.01
CA ALA A 33 -5.82 0.49 12.96
C ALA A 33 -6.58 -0.82 12.71
N VAL A 34 -6.75 -1.22 11.44
CA VAL A 34 -7.39 -2.50 11.09
C VAL A 34 -6.52 -3.70 11.44
N GLN A 35 -5.20 -3.59 11.26
CA GLN A 35 -4.26 -4.63 11.67
C GLN A 35 -4.26 -4.81 13.20
N GLU A 36 -4.21 -3.71 13.95
CA GLU A 36 -4.28 -3.70 15.41
C GLU A 36 -5.60 -4.28 15.94
N SER A 37 -6.68 -4.12 15.16
CA SER A 37 -8.00 -4.74 15.44
C SER A 37 -8.08 -6.23 15.07
N GLY A 38 -6.96 -6.87 14.70
CA GLY A 38 -6.89 -8.29 14.37
C GLY A 38 -7.25 -8.62 12.92
N GLY A 39 -7.39 -7.63 12.03
CA GLY A 39 -7.55 -7.82 10.59
C GLY A 39 -6.23 -8.20 9.91
N GLN A 40 -6.32 -8.98 8.82
CA GLN A 40 -5.17 -9.22 7.94
C GLN A 40 -5.17 -8.19 6.81
N ILE A 41 -4.16 -7.34 6.78
CA ILE A 41 -4.05 -6.29 5.77
C ILE A 41 -2.95 -6.57 4.77
N ARG A 42 -3.08 -5.99 3.58
CA ARG A 42 -1.99 -5.80 2.61
C ARG A 42 -2.06 -4.37 2.07
N LEU A 43 -0.90 -3.79 1.81
CA LEU A 43 -0.76 -2.46 1.22
C LEU A 43 -0.20 -2.58 -0.19
N PHE A 44 -0.83 -1.90 -1.13
CA PHE A 44 -0.40 -1.78 -2.51
C PHE A 44 -0.31 -0.31 -2.88
N MET A 45 0.86 0.10 -3.32
CA MET A 45 1.09 1.45 -3.87
C MET A 45 2.08 1.39 -5.03
N PRO A 46 2.01 2.33 -5.98
CA PRO A 46 3.03 2.48 -6.99
C PRO A 46 4.41 2.74 -6.35
N LYS A 47 5.46 2.10 -6.88
CA LYS A 47 6.83 2.45 -6.51
C LYS A 47 7.27 3.66 -7.33
N TYR A 48 7.11 4.86 -6.77
CA TYR A 48 7.70 6.06 -7.35
C TYR A 48 9.23 6.01 -7.27
N GLY A 49 9.90 6.64 -8.24
CA GLY A 49 11.36 6.64 -8.33
C GLY A 49 12.09 7.24 -7.11
N CYS A 50 11.39 8.00 -6.27
CA CYS A 50 11.92 8.60 -5.05
C CYS A 50 11.94 7.66 -3.83
N ILE A 51 11.28 6.49 -3.90
CA ILE A 51 11.17 5.57 -2.76
C ILE A 51 12.43 4.72 -2.64
N ASN A 52 13.15 4.88 -1.53
CA ASN A 52 14.35 4.10 -1.23
C ASN A 52 14.01 2.79 -0.51
N GLU A 53 14.13 1.66 -1.21
CA GLU A 53 13.81 0.33 -0.65
C GLU A 53 14.72 -0.09 0.50
N ARG A 54 16.03 0.22 0.40
CA ARG A 54 17.02 -0.14 1.41
C ARG A 54 16.77 0.60 2.72
N ARG A 55 16.53 1.90 2.64
CA ARG A 55 16.21 2.75 3.82
C ARG A 55 14.94 2.28 4.52
N ASN A 56 13.94 1.89 3.72
CA ASN A 56 12.61 1.53 4.22
C ASN A 56 12.44 0.04 4.53
N GLN A 57 13.50 -0.77 4.40
CA GLN A 57 13.50 -2.20 4.69
C GLN A 57 12.34 -2.96 4.02
N LEU A 58 12.04 -2.61 2.78
CA LEU A 58 10.93 -3.19 2.03
C LEU A 58 11.30 -4.61 1.56
N HIS A 59 11.05 -5.63 2.38
CA HIS A 59 11.43 -7.04 2.12
C HIS A 59 10.26 -7.98 1.79
N GLU A 60 9.01 -7.54 1.95
CA GLU A 60 7.80 -8.30 1.54
C GLU A 60 7.12 -7.71 0.29
N VAL A 61 7.90 -7.06 -0.58
CA VAL A 61 7.36 -6.46 -1.81
C VAL A 61 7.24 -7.52 -2.90
N ILE A 62 6.01 -7.79 -3.33
CA ILE A 62 5.80 -8.53 -4.58
C ILE A 62 6.04 -7.55 -5.72
N ARG A 63 7.20 -7.67 -6.38
CA ARG A 63 7.46 -6.95 -7.63
C ARG A 63 6.61 -7.57 -8.73
N LEU A 64 5.66 -6.81 -9.27
CA LEU A 64 4.84 -7.23 -10.41
C LEU A 64 5.61 -7.12 -11.75
N SER A 65 6.88 -7.55 -11.79
CA SER A 65 7.68 -7.54 -13.01
C SER A 65 7.08 -8.52 -14.03
N GLY A 66 6.65 -8.01 -15.18
CA GLY A 66 6.03 -8.80 -16.25
C GLY A 66 4.50 -8.73 -16.30
N MET A 67 3.85 -7.96 -15.43
CA MET A 67 2.42 -7.68 -15.57
C MET A 67 2.18 -6.54 -16.56
N ASN A 68 1.67 -6.88 -17.75
CA ASN A 68 1.08 -5.90 -18.65
C ASN A 68 -0.29 -5.49 -18.10
N ILE A 69 -0.35 -4.33 -17.43
CA ILE A 69 -1.62 -3.72 -17.05
C ILE A 69 -2.13 -3.00 -18.31
N ILE A 70 -3.16 -3.57 -18.95
CA ILE A 70 -3.87 -2.89 -20.03
C ILE A 70 -4.68 -1.76 -19.38
N ILE A 71 -4.14 -0.55 -19.39
CA ILE A 71 -4.91 0.65 -19.07
C ILE A 71 -5.75 0.90 -20.32
N LYS A 72 -7.03 0.48 -20.29
CA LYS A 72 -7.98 0.98 -21.29
C LYS A 72 -8.14 2.47 -21.04
N ASP A 73 -8.01 3.26 -22.11
CA ASP A 73 -8.12 4.71 -22.08
C ASP A 73 -9.30 5.13 -21.20
N ILE A 74 -8.96 5.96 -20.22
CA ILE A 74 -9.92 6.77 -19.48
C ILE A 74 -10.22 7.92 -20.44
N ASP A 75 -11.37 7.85 -21.10
CA ASP A 75 -11.98 9.04 -21.72
C ASP A 75 -12.24 10.12 -20.64
#